data_AF-A0A7Z7YSF9-F1
#
_entry.id   AF-A0A7Z7YSF9-F1
#
_cell.length_a   1.000
_cell.length_b   1.000
_cell.length_c   1.000
_cell.angle_alpha   90.00
_cell.angle_beta   90.00
_cell.angle_gamma   90.00
#
_symmetry.space_group_name_H-M   'P 1'
#
loop_
_entity.id
_entity.type
_entity.pdbx_description
1 polymer ?
#
loop_
_entity_poly.entity_id
_entity_poly.type
_entity_poly.pdbx_seq_one_letter_code
_entity_poly.pdbx_strand_id
1 'polypeptide(L)'
;MTQAVRRHALDSIHAILNEVAYSNLEINDVLSSQDLSAVDKGLYTELVYGTIKRKFTLDYYLRPFVQTKIKGWVRQLLWMSIYQYVYLDKVPNHAIINEAD
;
A
#
# COMPACT_ATOMS: atom_id res chain seq x y z
N MET A 1 -11.01 -7.99 3.89
CA MET A 1 -10.17 -7.27 2.92
C MET A 1 -10.88 -7.24 1.58
N THR A 2 -11.27 -6.08 1.06
CA THR A 2 -11.91 -5.95 -0.25
C THR A 2 -10.85 -5.77 -1.33
N GLN A 3 -10.94 -6.54 -2.43
CA GLN A 3 -10.05 -6.46 -3.59
C GLN A 3 -10.02 -5.04 -4.20
N ALA A 4 -11.12 -4.28 -4.03
CA ALA A 4 -11.24 -2.89 -4.44
C ALA A 4 -10.17 -1.98 -3.79
N VAL A 5 -9.95 -2.08 -2.48
CA VAL A 5 -9.01 -1.21 -1.74
C VAL A 5 -7.57 -1.36 -2.26
N ARG A 6 -7.13 -2.59 -2.48
CA ARG A 6 -5.78 -2.86 -3.01
C ARG A 6 -5.59 -2.31 -4.42
N ARG A 7 -6.64 -2.35 -5.24
CA ARG A 7 -6.60 -1.82 -6.60
C ARG A 7 -6.53 -0.29 -6.59
N HIS A 8 -7.38 0.38 -5.82
CA HIS A 8 -7.30 1.83 -5.66
C HIS A 8 -5.95 2.29 -5.10
N ALA A 9 -5.39 1.55 -4.14
CA ALA A 9 -4.07 1.85 -3.60
C ALA A 9 -2.97 1.71 -4.67
N LEU A 10 -3.02 0.67 -5.50
CA LEU A 10 -2.07 0.48 -6.60
C LEU A 10 -2.15 1.62 -7.62
N ASP A 11 -3.36 1.98 -8.04
CA ASP A 11 -3.59 3.05 -9.01
C ASP A 11 -3.01 4.38 -8.48
N SER A 12 -3.20 4.66 -7.19
CA SER A 12 -2.67 5.84 -6.52
C SER A 12 -1.14 5.81 -6.39
N ILE A 13 -0.56 4.66 -6.03
CA ILE A 13 0.90 4.49 -6.01
C ILE A 13 1.49 4.70 -7.41
N HIS A 14 0.81 4.21 -8.45
CA HIS A 14 1.23 4.38 -9.84
C HIS A 14 1.22 5.85 -10.26
N ALA A 15 0.14 6.57 -9.96
CA ALA A 15 0.01 8.00 -10.22
C ALA A 15 1.11 8.80 -9.49
N ILE A 16 1.26 8.61 -8.18
CA ILE A 16 2.22 9.37 -7.35
C ILE A 16 3.68 9.19 -7.80
N LEU A 17 4.03 8.00 -8.29
CA LEU A 17 5.42 7.69 -8.66
C LEU A 17 5.77 8.01 -10.11
N ASN A 18 4.78 8.12 -11.00
CA ASN A 18 5.01 8.36 -12.42
C ASN A 18 4.58 9.77 -12.88
N GLU A 19 3.76 10.49 -12.11
CA GLU A 19 3.39 11.87 -12.39
C GLU A 19 4.02 12.83 -11.38
N VAL A 20 4.65 13.90 -11.88
CA VAL A 20 5.29 14.96 -11.07
C VAL A 20 4.26 15.81 -10.30
N ALA A 21 2.97 15.66 -10.60
CA ALA A 21 1.89 16.41 -9.98
C ALA A 21 0.92 15.45 -9.28
N TYR A 22 0.59 15.78 -8.04
CA TYR A 22 -0.65 15.52 -7.27
C TYR A 22 -0.31 15.38 -5.78
N SER A 23 0.42 16.37 -5.27
CA SER A 23 0.46 16.66 -3.84
C SER A 23 -0.91 17.22 -3.45
N ASN A 24 -1.58 16.54 -2.51
CA ASN A 24 -2.75 16.98 -1.73
C ASN A 24 -4.18 16.82 -2.29
N LEU A 25 -4.39 16.56 -3.59
CA LEU A 25 -5.76 16.52 -4.17
C LEU A 25 -6.40 15.12 -4.23
N GLU A 26 -5.73 14.08 -4.74
CA GLU A 26 -6.37 12.77 -4.93
C GLU A 26 -6.62 11.96 -3.66
N ILE A 27 -5.76 12.11 -2.64
CA ILE A 27 -5.95 11.41 -1.37
C ILE A 27 -7.21 11.92 -0.66
N ASN A 28 -7.52 13.22 -0.79
CA ASN A 28 -8.76 13.77 -0.26
C ASN A 28 -9.97 13.32 -1.06
N ASP A 29 -9.91 13.17 -2.38
CA ASP A 29 -11.06 12.72 -3.19
C ASP A 29 -11.41 11.24 -2.95
N VAL A 30 -10.41 10.36 -2.82
CA VAL A 30 -10.64 8.95 -2.46
C VAL A 30 -11.16 8.84 -1.01
N LEU A 31 -10.66 9.65 -0.08
CA LEU A 31 -11.16 9.71 1.31
C LEU A 31 -12.52 10.39 1.45
N SER A 32 -12.91 11.26 0.52
CA SER A 32 -14.21 11.96 0.48
C SER A 32 -15.31 11.13 -0.17
N SER A 33 -14.95 10.07 -0.90
CA SER A 33 -15.93 9.07 -1.32
C SER A 33 -16.58 8.44 -0.07
N GLN A 34 -17.90 8.61 0.05
CA GLN A 34 -18.70 8.15 1.18
C GLN A 34 -18.90 6.62 1.20
N ASP A 35 -18.32 5.90 0.23
CA ASP A 35 -18.57 4.46 0.01
C ASP A 35 -17.53 3.52 0.66
N LEU A 36 -16.45 4.05 1.24
CA LEU A 36 -15.45 3.22 1.93
C LEU A 36 -15.67 3.23 3.44
N SER A 37 -15.80 2.05 4.03
CA SER A 37 -15.78 1.86 5.49
C SER A 37 -14.52 2.49 6.09
N ALA A 38 -14.60 3.01 7.32
CA ALA A 38 -13.44 3.60 8.00
C ALA A 38 -12.22 2.66 8.05
N VAL A 39 -12.46 1.35 8.12
CA VAL A 39 -11.42 0.31 8.06
C VAL A 39 -10.73 0.28 6.69
N ASP A 40 -11.50 0.38 5.62
CA ASP A 40 -10.99 0.37 4.25
C ASP A 40 -10.19 1.65 3.94
N LYS A 41 -10.58 2.80 4.51
CA LYS A 41 -9.82 4.06 4.42
C LYS A 41 -8.47 3.98 5.15
N GLY A 42 -8.43 3.38 6.34
CA GLY A 42 -7.20 3.15 7.09
C GLY A 42 -6.23 2.24 6.33
N LEU A 43 -6.74 1.11 5.83
CA LEU A 43 -5.96 0.17 5.03
C LEU A 43 -5.44 0.79 3.74
N TYR A 44 -6.29 1.53 3.02
CA TYR A 44 -5.90 2.25 1.81
C TYR A 44 -4.71 3.20 2.07
N THR A 45 -4.85 4.04 3.10
CA THR A 45 -3.83 5.03 3.48
C THR A 45 -2.51 4.34 3.83
N GLU A 46 -2.58 3.29 4.64
CA GLU A 46 -1.41 2.53 5.05
C GLU A 46 -0.72 1.84 3.87
N LEU A 47 -1.47 1.30 2.92
CA LEU A 47 -0.91 0.70 1.71
C LEU A 47 -0.18 1.72 0.83
N VAL A 48 -0.83 2.86 0.56
CA VAL A 48 -0.26 3.90 -0.31
C VAL A 48 0.99 4.51 0.32
N TYR A 49 0.85 5.08 1.52
CA TYR A 49 1.96 5.77 2.18
C TYR A 49 3.06 4.81 2.62
N GLY A 50 2.68 3.63 3.12
CA GLY A 50 3.62 2.60 3.55
C GLY A 50 4.51 2.09 2.42
N THR A 51 3.90 1.77 1.28
CA THR A 51 4.64 1.30 0.09
C THR A 51 5.59 2.37 -0.42
N ILE A 52 5.13 3.62 -0.54
CA ILE A 52 5.94 4.74 -1.05
C ILE A 52 7.11 5.04 -0.11
N LYS A 53 6.84 5.15 1.21
CA LYS A 53 7.86 5.46 2.23
C LYS A 53 8.98 4.42 2.25
N ARG A 54 8.67 3.15 1.96
CA ARG A 54 9.61 2.04 2.01
C ARG A 54 10.12 1.56 0.65
N LYS A 55 9.86 2.29 -0.43
CA LYS A 55 10.16 1.84 -1.81
C LYS A 55 11.57 1.28 -1.99
N PHE A 56 12.60 1.88 -1.40
CA PHE A 56 13.99 1.40 -1.51
C PHE A 56 14.24 0.09 -0.75
N THR A 57 13.62 -0.09 0.41
CA THR A 57 13.65 -1.33 1.18
C THR A 57 12.91 -2.43 0.44
N LEU A 58 11.73 -2.12 -0.11
CA LEU A 58 10.94 -3.05 -0.91
C LEU A 58 11.67 -3.44 -2.20
N ASP A 59 12.37 -2.48 -2.82
CA ASP A 59 13.22 -2.76 -3.98
C ASP A 59 14.41 -3.64 -3.63
N TYR A 60 15.02 -3.44 -2.46
CA TYR A 60 16.04 -4.36 -1.93
C TYR A 60 15.51 -5.79 -1.79
N TYR A 61 14.32 -5.97 -1.22
CA TYR A 61 13.69 -7.29 -1.14
C TYR A 61 13.34 -7.87 -2.52
N LEU A 62 12.99 -7.03 -3.48
CA LEU A 62 12.60 -7.46 -4.82
C LEU A 62 13.80 -7.88 -5.70
N ARG A 63 14.97 -7.25 -5.51
CA ARG A 63 16.19 -7.47 -6.31
C ARG A 63 16.54 -8.94 -6.59
N PRO A 64 16.57 -9.88 -5.62
CA PRO A 64 16.93 -11.27 -5.89
C PRO A 64 15.94 -12.00 -6.81
N PHE A 65 14.68 -11.55 -6.87
CA PHE A 65 13.60 -12.20 -7.63
C PHE A 65 13.41 -11.62 -9.03
N VAL A 66 13.85 -10.39 -9.28
CA VAL A 66 13.68 -9.70 -10.55
C VAL A 66 15.04 -9.43 -11.19
N GLN A 67 15.44 -10.33 -12.08
CA GLN A 67 16.71 -10.25 -12.81
C GLN A 67 16.58 -9.55 -14.18
N THR A 68 15.35 -9.30 -14.63
CA THR A 68 15.04 -8.69 -15.93
C THR A 68 14.34 -7.33 -15.77
N LYS A 69 14.33 -6.53 -16.85
CA LYS A 69 13.57 -5.27 -16.85
C LYS A 69 12.06 -5.58 -16.83
N ILE A 70 11.39 -5.10 -15.79
CA ILE A 70 9.93 -5.15 -15.67
C ILE A 70 9.31 -3.76 -15.87
N LYS A 71 8.05 -3.72 -16.29
CA LYS A 71 7.29 -2.46 -16.41
C LYS A 71 7.18 -1.77 -15.05
N GLY A 72 7.18 -0.44 -15.03
CA GLY A 72 7.14 0.35 -13.79
C GLY A 72 5.95 0.01 -12.89
N TRP A 73 4.74 -0.13 -13.47
CA TRP A 73 3.54 -0.53 -12.73
C TRP A 73 3.63 -1.95 -12.13
N VAL A 74 4.30 -2.88 -12.81
CA VAL A 74 4.53 -4.24 -12.28
C VAL A 74 5.45 -4.18 -11.07
N ARG A 75 6.50 -3.34 -11.12
CA ARG A 75 7.39 -3.13 -9.97
C ARG A 75 6.63 -2.55 -8.77
N GLN A 76 5.75 -1.58 -9.00
CA GLN A 76 4.93 -0.95 -7.97
C GLN A 76 3.95 -1.94 -7.34
N LEU A 77 3.33 -2.81 -8.15
CA LEU A 77 2.50 -3.90 -7.66
C LEU A 77 3.29 -4.84 -6.76
N LEU A 78 4.49 -5.24 -7.18
CA LEU A 78 5.36 -6.12 -6.38
C LEU A 78 5.80 -5.44 -5.08
N TRP A 79 6.11 -4.15 -5.10
CA TRP A 79 6.40 -3.39 -3.87
C TRP A 79 5.20 -3.39 -2.92
N MET A 80 3.99 -3.11 -3.40
CA MET A 80 2.77 -3.12 -2.58
C MET A 80 2.51 -4.52 -1.99
N SER A 81 2.71 -5.58 -2.78
CA SER A 81 2.59 -6.97 -2.31
C SER A 81 3.62 -7.32 -1.24
N ILE A 82 4.88 -6.93 -1.42
CA ILE A 82 5.93 -7.14 -0.39
C ILE A 82 5.60 -6.31 0.86
N TYR A 83 5.10 -5.08 0.70
CA TYR A 83 4.71 -4.25 1.84
C TYR A 83 3.61 -4.90 2.66
N GLN A 84 2.56 -5.38 1.99
CA GLN A 84 1.48 -6.15 2.61
C GLN A 84 2.04 -7.33 3.41
N TYR A 85 2.88 -8.15 2.80
CA TYR A 85 3.44 -9.33 3.44
C TYR A 85 4.35 -9.01 4.64
N VAL A 86 5.22 -8.00 4.52
CA VAL A 86 6.23 -7.70 5.54
C VAL A 86 5.66 -6.88 6.70
N TYR A 87 4.71 -5.98 6.42
CA TYR A 87 4.26 -4.97 7.38
C TYR A 87 2.79 -5.08 7.77
N LEU A 88 1.92 -5.69 6.96
CA LEU A 88 0.47 -5.76 7.21
C LEU A 88 -0.05 -7.17 7.51
N ASP A 89 0.60 -8.22 7.01
CA ASP A 89 0.31 -9.61 7.39
C ASP A 89 0.78 -9.93 8.82
N LYS A 90 1.41 -8.97 9.51
CA LYS A 90 1.48 -8.96 10.98
C LYS A 90 0.14 -8.48 11.57
N VAL A 91 -0.86 -9.35 11.50
CA VAL A 91 -2.09 -9.27 12.30
C VAL A 91 -1.78 -9.85 13.70
N PRO A 92 -2.22 -9.26 14.84
CA PRO A 92 -1.52 -8.22 15.59
C PRO A 92 -1.02 -8.71 16.98
N ASN A 93 -0.15 -7.95 17.66
CA ASN A 93 0.09 -8.11 19.11
C ASN A 93 -1.17 -7.84 19.98
N HIS A 94 -2.29 -7.43 19.37
CA HIS A 94 -3.60 -7.40 20.02
C HIS A 94 -4.24 -8.80 20.18
N ALA A 95 -3.61 -9.86 19.64
CA ALA A 95 -3.85 -11.24 20.07
C ALA A 95 -2.98 -11.65 21.28
N ILE A 96 -2.15 -10.73 21.82
CA ILE A 96 -1.19 -11.02 22.90
C ILE A 96 -1.40 -10.12 24.13
N ILE A 97 -2.15 -9.01 24.04
CA ILE A 97 -2.46 -8.17 25.20
C ILE A 97 -3.95 -8.25 25.50
N ASN A 98 -4.31 -9.19 26.39
CA ASN A 98 -5.35 -9.14 27.45
C ASN A 98 -6.73 -8.54 27.07
N GLU A 99 -7.89 -9.20 27.19
CA GLU A 99 -8.32 -10.47 27.80
C GLU A 99 -7.71 -10.87 29.17
N ALA A 100 -7.24 -9.88 29.93
CA ALA A 100 -7.17 -9.99 31.37
C ALA A 100 -7.47 -8.61 31.96
N ASP A 101 -8.64 -8.56 32.59
CA ASP A 101 -9.37 -7.47 33.28
C ASP A 101 -10.07 -6.39 32.44
#